data_AF-A0A9D6IBI0-F1
#
_entry.id   AF-A0A9D6IBI0-F1
#
_cell.length_a   1.000
_cell.length_b   1.000
_cell.length_c   1.000
_cell.angle_alpha   90.00
_cell.angle_beta   90.00
_cell.angle_gamma   90.00
#
_symmetry.space_group_name_H-M   'P 1'
#
loop_
_entity.id
_entity.type
_entity.pdbx_description
1 polymer ?
#
loop_
_entity_poly.entity_id
_entity_poly.type
_entity_poly.pdbx_seq_one_letter_code
_entity_poly.pdbx_strand_id
1 'polypeptide(L)'
;PNGYRRYSQETVDLLTFIRQAQGLGFTLDEIKEILAIRRRGEVPCTHVRSLLRQKAADLDRKLADLVALRRRIRRSLARWGRWPRRKARVCPHIEAQGKR
;
A
#
# COMPACT_ATOMS: atom_id res chain seq x y z
N PRO A 1 18.90 1.64 -39.20
CA PRO A 1 18.75 0.53 -38.21
C PRO A 1 17.55 0.79 -37.28
N ASN A 2 16.51 -0.04 -37.34
CA ASN A 2 15.15 0.31 -36.87
C ASN A 2 14.91 0.20 -35.34
N GLY A 3 15.94 0.17 -34.48
CA GLY A 3 15.78 0.31 -33.02
C GLY A 3 14.98 -0.77 -32.26
N TYR A 4 14.41 -1.77 -32.95
CA TYR A 4 13.61 -2.82 -32.34
C TYR A 4 14.47 -3.77 -31.49
N ARG A 5 14.00 -4.06 -30.27
CA ARG A 5 14.57 -5.08 -29.39
C ARG A 5 13.87 -6.42 -29.62
N ARG A 6 14.65 -7.48 -29.83
CA ARG A 6 14.17 -8.86 -29.86
C ARG A 6 14.42 -9.49 -28.49
N TYR A 7 13.39 -10.09 -27.90
CA TYR A 7 13.45 -10.73 -26.59
C TYR A 7 13.18 -12.22 -26.71
N SER A 8 13.84 -13.01 -25.87
CA SER A 8 13.56 -14.44 -25.74
C SER A 8 12.28 -14.71 -24.95
N GLN A 9 11.72 -15.91 -25.07
CA GLN A 9 10.57 -16.34 -24.26
C GLN A 9 10.87 -16.25 -22.75
N GLU A 10 12.09 -16.60 -22.34
CA GLU A 10 12.53 -16.48 -20.95
C GLU A 10 12.40 -15.05 -20.40
N THR A 11 12.64 -14.04 -21.26
CA THR A 11 12.47 -12.64 -20.90
C THR A 11 11.00 -12.30 -20.68
N VAL A 12 10.11 -12.83 -21.51
CA VAL A 12 8.66 -12.65 -21.39
C VAL A 12 8.16 -13.30 -20.09
N ASP A 13 8.63 -14.50 -19.76
CA ASP A 13 8.26 -15.21 -18.54
C ASP A 13 8.74 -14.44 -17.30
N LEU A 14 9.95 -13.88 -17.36
CA LEU A 14 10.48 -13.02 -16.30
C LEU A 14 9.62 -11.77 -16.09
N LEU A 15 9.24 -11.08 -17.16
CA LEU A 15 8.37 -9.90 -17.07
C LEU A 15 6.98 -10.26 -16.52
N THR A 16 6.46 -11.42 -16.89
CA THR A 16 5.20 -11.94 -16.37
C THR A 16 5.29 -12.18 -14.86
N PHE A 17 6.38 -12.80 -14.38
CA PHE A 17 6.65 -12.96 -12.97
C PHE A 17 6.73 -11.62 -12.23
N ILE A 18 7.49 -10.65 -12.76
CA ILE A 18 7.62 -9.32 -12.17
C ILE A 18 6.23 -8.66 -12.04
N ARG A 19 5.41 -8.71 -13.09
CA ARG A 19 4.07 -8.12 -13.09
C ARG A 19 3.14 -8.78 -12.08
N GLN A 20 3.22 -10.10 -11.92
CA GLN A 20 2.44 -10.82 -10.89
C GLN A 20 2.88 -10.42 -9.47
N ALA A 21 4.20 -10.34 -9.22
CA ALA A 21 4.73 -9.92 -7.93
C ALA A 21 4.33 -8.47 -7.61
N GLN A 22 4.39 -7.56 -8.58
CA GLN A 22 3.88 -6.19 -8.39
C GLN A 22 2.38 -6.16 -8.03
N GLY A 23 1.58 -7.06 -8.61
CA GLY A 23 0.18 -7.23 -8.24
C GLY A 23 -0.06 -7.64 -6.78
N LEU A 24 0.93 -8.28 -6.14
CA LEU A 24 0.91 -8.63 -4.71
C LEU A 24 1.53 -7.53 -3.83
N GLY A 25 1.87 -6.37 -4.41
CA GLY A 25 2.44 -5.24 -3.69
C GLY A 25 3.93 -5.34 -3.43
N PHE A 26 4.67 -6.20 -4.15
CA PHE A 26 6.13 -6.19 -4.12
C PHE A 26 6.70 -4.99 -4.88
N THR A 27 7.71 -4.36 -4.28
CA THR A 27 8.55 -3.33 -4.90
C THR A 27 9.55 -3.97 -5.86
N LEU A 28 10.13 -3.17 -6.76
CA LEU A 28 11.14 -3.66 -7.68
C LEU A 28 12.41 -4.15 -6.96
N ASP A 29 12.76 -3.55 -5.82
CA ASP A 29 13.91 -3.96 -5.03
C ASP A 29 13.69 -5.34 -4.38
N GLU A 30 12.52 -5.58 -3.78
CA GLU A 30 12.16 -6.92 -3.25
C GLU A 30 12.13 -7.98 -4.36
N ILE A 31 11.60 -7.63 -5.54
CA ILE A 31 11.59 -8.55 -6.70
C ILE A 31 13.02 -8.86 -7.15
N LYS A 32 13.92 -7.87 -7.14
CA LYS A 32 15.34 -8.06 -7.48
C LYS A 32 16.01 -9.03 -6.50
N GLU A 33 15.71 -8.95 -5.21
CA GLU A 33 16.21 -9.91 -4.20
C GLU A 33 15.71 -11.33 -4.46
N ILE A 34 14.41 -11.50 -4.75
CA ILE A 34 13.81 -12.80 -5.09
C ILE A 34 14.50 -13.41 -6.34
N LEU A 35 14.73 -12.59 -7.37
CA LEU A 35 15.42 -13.02 -8.58
C LEU A 35 16.89 -13.36 -8.34
N ALA A 36 17.57 -12.67 -7.42
CA ALA A 36 18.95 -12.98 -7.05
C ALA A 36 19.07 -14.36 -6.38
N ILE A 37 18.11 -14.73 -5.52
CA ILE A 37 18.05 -16.08 -4.92
C ILE A 37 17.82 -17.14 -6.00
N ARG A 38 16.86 -16.91 -6.91
CA ARG A 38 16.60 -17.83 -8.03
C ARG A 38 17.84 -18.04 -8.91
N ARG A 39 18.60 -16.97 -9.20
CA ARG A 39 19.83 -17.03 -10.01
C ARG A 39 20.94 -17.87 -9.36
N ARG A 40 20.92 -18.03 -8.03
CA ARG A 40 21.82 -18.93 -7.31
C ARG A 40 21.39 -20.41 -7.36
N GLY A 41 20.27 -20.72 -8.04
CA GLY A 41 19.72 -22.08 -8.12
C GLY A 41 18.81 -22.44 -6.95
N GLU A 42 18.55 -21.50 -6.04
CA GLU A 42 17.72 -21.73 -4.85
C GLU A 42 16.25 -21.37 -5.11
N VAL A 43 15.35 -22.05 -4.40
CA VAL A 43 13.91 -21.77 -4.45
C VAL A 43 13.59 -20.67 -3.40
N PRO A 44 13.15 -19.46 -3.81
CA PRO A 44 12.98 -18.33 -2.89
C PRO A 44 11.72 -18.39 -2.00
N CYS A 45 11.02 -19.53 -1.94
CA CYS A 45 9.71 -19.65 -1.28
C CYS A 45 9.71 -19.17 0.17
N THR A 46 10.74 -19.48 0.96
CA THR A 46 10.84 -19.05 2.35
C THR A 46 10.95 -17.53 2.48
N HIS A 47 11.76 -16.91 1.61
CA HIS A 47 11.93 -15.46 1.57
C HIS A 47 10.65 -14.74 1.10
N VAL A 48 10.04 -15.23 0.01
CA VAL A 48 8.74 -14.72 -0.48
C VAL A 48 7.66 -14.81 0.59
N ARG A 49 7.57 -15.93 1.31
CA ARG A 49 6.61 -16.11 2.41
C ARG A 49 6.82 -15.10 3.53
N SER A 50 8.08 -14.78 3.87
CA SER A 50 8.40 -13.78 4.89
C SER A 50 7.93 -12.38 4.46
N LEU A 51 8.25 -11.98 3.23
CA LEU A 51 7.82 -10.68 2.69
C LEU A 51 6.30 -10.57 2.61
N LEU A 52 5.60 -11.62 2.18
CA LEU A 52 4.13 -11.63 2.17
C LEU A 52 3.53 -11.44 3.56
N ARG A 53 4.10 -12.07 4.59
CA ARG A 53 3.65 -11.88 5.99
C ARG A 53 3.84 -10.43 6.45
N GLN A 54 4.98 -9.82 6.11
CA GLN A 54 5.23 -8.41 6.43
C GLN A 54 4.23 -7.49 5.72
N LYS A 55 3.97 -7.72 4.43
CA LYS A 55 2.99 -6.94 3.66
C LYS A 55 1.57 -7.09 4.23
N ALA A 56 1.17 -8.29 4.62
CA ALA A 56 -0.12 -8.52 5.26
C ALA A 56 -0.24 -7.70 6.57
N ALA A 57 0.79 -7.76 7.43
CA ALA A 57 0.82 -6.97 8.66
C ALA A 57 0.78 -5.45 8.40
N ASP A 58 1.47 -4.97 7.36
CA ASP A 58 1.43 -3.56 6.95
C ASP A 58 0.05 -3.13 6.46
N LEU A 59 -0.62 -3.98 5.68
CA LEU A 59 -1.98 -3.76 5.21
C LEU A 59 -2.96 -3.70 6.38
N ASP A 60 -2.85 -4.62 7.34
CA ASP A 60 -3.71 -4.65 8.52
C ASP A 60 -3.55 -3.37 9.36
N ARG A 61 -2.32 -2.89 9.55
CA ARG A 61 -2.05 -1.61 10.22
C ARG A 61 -2.69 -0.44 9.47
N LYS A 62 -2.50 -0.34 8.16
CA LYS A 62 -3.12 0.72 7.34
C LYS A 62 -4.65 0.67 7.39
N LEU A 63 -5.23 -0.52 7.36
CA LEU A 63 -6.68 -0.71 7.48
C LEU A 63 -7.18 -0.22 8.84
N ALA A 64 -6.49 -0.56 9.93
CA ALA A 64 -6.83 -0.08 11.27
C ALA A 64 -6.81 1.45 11.34
N ASP A 65 -5.79 2.10 10.78
CA ASP A 65 -5.66 3.55 10.73
C ASP A 65 -6.77 4.21 9.91
N LEU A 66 -7.08 3.64 8.73
CA LEU A 66 -8.16 4.11 7.87
C LEU A 66 -9.54 3.96 8.54
N VAL A 67 -9.77 2.85 9.25
CA VAL A 67 -10.99 2.63 10.04
C VAL A 67 -11.09 3.66 11.17
N ALA A 68 -10.00 3.93 11.88
CA ALA A 68 -9.96 4.94 12.93
C ALA A 68 -10.24 6.35 12.40
N LEU A 69 -9.66 6.71 11.25
CA LEU A 69 -9.92 7.97 10.57
C LEU A 69 -11.38 8.08 10.13
N ARG A 70 -11.92 7.04 9.49
CA ARG A 70 -13.34 6.99 9.10
C ARG A 70 -14.27 7.20 10.30
N ARG A 71 -13.96 6.59 11.46
CA ARG A 71 -14.70 6.80 12.71
C ARG A 71 -14.63 8.26 13.18
N ARG A 72 -13.46 8.90 13.15
CA ARG A 72 -13.30 10.33 13.47
C ARG A 72 -14.16 11.22 12.57
N ILE A 73 -14.12 10.99 11.26
CA ILE A 73 -14.93 11.73 10.28
C ILE A 73 -16.42 11.57 10.58
N ARG A 74 -16.90 10.33 10.78
CA ARG A 74 -18.31 10.07 11.13
C ARG A 74 -18.75 10.76 12.42
N ARG A 75 -17.91 10.72 13.47
CA ARG A 75 -18.20 11.46 14.71
C ARG A 75 -18.27 12.97 14.49
N SER A 76 -17.43 13.51 13.61
CA SER A 76 -17.50 14.92 13.22
C SER A 76 -18.85 15.26 12.58
N LEU A 77 -19.25 14.48 11.57
CA LEU A 77 -20.51 14.66 10.85
C LEU A 77 -21.73 14.51 11.78
N ALA A 78 -21.73 13.55 12.70
CA ALA A 78 -22.82 13.37 13.67
C ALA A 78 -22.99 14.55 14.65
N ARG A 79 -21.98 15.40 14.80
CA ARG A 79 -22.05 16.62 15.64
C ARG A 79 -22.47 17.87 14.86
N TRP A 80 -22.54 17.79 13.53
CA TRP A 80 -22.79 18.92 12.64
C TRP A 80 -24.13 19.64 12.87
N GLY A 81 -25.15 18.93 13.38
CA GLY A 81 -26.48 19.48 13.66
C GLY A 81 -26.68 20.10 15.05
N ARG A 82 -25.68 20.07 15.95
CA ARG A 82 -25.84 20.48 17.37
C ARG A 82 -25.24 21.86 17.70
N TRP A 83 -24.71 22.60 16.72
CA TRP A 83 -23.96 23.83 16.97
C TRP A 83 -24.71 25.11 16.57
N PRO A 84 -24.81 26.14 17.44
CA PRO A 84 -25.41 27.42 17.08
C PRO A 84 -24.48 28.22 16.16
N ARG A 85 -24.99 28.60 14.98
CA ARG A 85 -24.26 29.21 13.84
C ARG A 85 -23.49 30.52 14.11
N ARG A 86 -23.46 31.07 15.33
CA ARG A 86 -23.16 32.50 15.55
C ARG A 86 -21.71 32.89 15.93
N LYS A 87 -20.76 31.97 16.14
CA LYS A 87 -19.38 32.37 16.55
C LYS A 87 -18.23 31.45 16.09
N ALA A 88 -18.09 31.16 14.80
CA ALA A 88 -16.88 30.51 14.29
C ALA A 88 -16.23 31.35 13.19
N ARG A 89 -14.89 31.46 13.21
CA ARG A 89 -14.11 32.17 12.18
C ARG A 89 -13.75 31.27 10.98
N VAL A 90 -13.62 29.95 11.20
CA VAL A 90 -13.35 28.96 10.14
C VAL A 90 -14.42 27.86 10.13
N CYS A 91 -14.24 26.78 10.90
CA CYS A 91 -15.25 25.75 11.07
C CYS A 91 -15.04 25.07 12.43
N PRO A 92 -16.02 25.14 13.35
CA PRO A 92 -15.85 24.63 14.71
C PRO A 92 -15.73 23.09 14.74
N HIS A 93 -16.15 22.40 13.67
CA HIS A 93 -16.04 20.94 13.55
C HIS A 93 -14.63 20.42 13.23
N ILE A 94 -13.75 21.29 12.73
CA ILE A 94 -12.33 20.99 12.51
C ILE A 94 -11.51 21.44 13.72
N GLU A 95 -11.76 22.65 14.23
CA GLU A 95 -11.03 23.23 15.38
C GLU A 95 -11.27 22.48 16.70
N ALA A 96 -12.47 21.90 16.91
CA ALA A 96 -12.77 21.13 18.11
C ALA A 96 -12.06 19.76 18.19
N GLN A 97 -11.31 19.35 17.16
CA GLN A 97 -10.60 18.06 17.15
C GLN A 97 -9.12 18.15 17.55
N GLY A 98 -8.59 19.37 17.73
CA GLY A 98 -7.18 19.62 18.03
C GLY A 98 -6.83 19.90 19.50
N LYS A 99 -7.82 20.01 20.41
CA LYS A 99 -7.55 20.18 21.84
C LYS A 99 -7.35 18.83 22.52
N ARG A 100 -6.09 18.46 22.71
CA ARG A 100 -5.63 17.49 23.70
C ARG A 100 -5.08 18.23 24.91
#